data_AF-G5QS08-F1
#
_entry.id   AF-G5QS08-F1
#
_cell.length_a   1.000
_cell.length_b   1.000
_cell.length_c   1.000
_cell.angle_alpha   90.00
_cell.angle_beta   90.00
_cell.angle_gamma   90.00
#
_symmetry.space_group_name_H-M   'P 1'
#
loop_
_entity.id
_entity.type
_entity.pdbx_description
1 polymer ?
#
loop_
_entity_poly.entity_id
_entity_poly.type
_entity_poly.pdbx_seq_one_letter_code
_entity_poly.pdbx_strand_id
1 'polypeptide(L)' 'MSHNDTIVAQATPPGRGGVGILRISGLKARDVAQEVLGKLPKPRYADYLPFKDVDGSALDQGIALWF' A
#
# COMPACT_ATOMS: atom_id res chain seq x y z
N MET A 1 0.98 18.19 19.91
CA MET A 1 0.05 17.98 18.79
C MET A 1 0.16 16.53 18.36
N SER A 2 -0.81 15.68 18.70
CA SER A 2 -0.82 14.28 18.23
C SER A 2 -1.43 14.27 16.83
N HIS A 3 -0.60 14.38 15.79
CA HIS A 3 -1.07 14.18 14.42
C HIS A 3 -1.32 12.67 14.23
N ASN A 4 -2.57 12.25 14.45
CA ASN A 4 -3.05 10.88 14.21
C ASN A 4 -3.36 10.62 12.72
N ASP A 5 -2.79 11.45 11.84
CA ASP A 5 -3.00 11.34 10.41
C ASP A 5 -2.41 10.04 9.89
N THR A 6 -3.08 9.48 8.89
CA THR A 6 -2.51 8.37 8.12
C THR A 6 -1.60 8.96 7.06
N ILE A 7 -0.32 8.58 7.12
CA ILE A 7 0.73 9.09 6.25
C ILE A 7 1.13 8.05 5.22
N VAL A 8 1.64 8.51 4.09
CA VAL A 8 2.25 7.69 3.04
C VAL A 8 3.57 8.30 2.61
N ALA A 9 4.57 7.47 2.33
CA ALA A 9 5.85 7.90 1.77
C ALA A 9 6.50 6.79 0.94
N GLN A 10 7.33 7.20 -0.02
CA GLN A 10 8.25 6.29 -0.69
C GLN A 10 9.35 5.84 0.28
N ALA A 11 9.47 4.52 0.47
CA ALA A 11 10.43 3.90 1.38
C ALA A 11 11.73 3.47 0.68
N THR A 12 11.77 3.52 -0.66
CA THR A 12 12.95 3.25 -1.49
C THR A 12 13.51 4.53 -2.10
N PRO A 13 14.80 4.61 -2.50
CA PRO A 13 15.34 5.76 -3.22
C PRO A 13 14.60 6.06 -4.52
N PRO A 14 14.55 7.33 -4.98
CA PRO A 14 13.99 7.68 -6.29
C PRO A 14 14.92 7.20 -7.42
N GLY A 15 14.34 6.91 -8.57
CA GLY A 15 15.07 6.49 -9.77
C GLY A 15 14.64 5.11 -10.28
N ARG A 16 15.46 4.52 -11.15
CA ARG A 16 15.19 3.21 -11.74
C ARG A 16 15.70 2.11 -10.81
N GLY A 17 14.80 1.24 -10.38
CA GLY A 17 15.10 0.03 -9.62
C GLY A 17 14.13 -1.09 -9.99
N GLY A 18 14.42 -2.32 -9.60
CA GLY A 18 13.53 -3.46 -9.88
C GLY A 18 12.19 -3.41 -9.14
N VAL A 19 12.15 -2.70 -8.00
CA VAL A 19 10.95 -2.52 -7.16
C VAL A 19 10.98 -1.12 -6.52
N GLY A 20 9.82 -0.47 -6.43
CA GLY A 20 9.58 0.68 -5.57
C GLY A 20 8.64 0.33 -4.43
N ILE A 21 8.85 0.89 -3.24
CA ILE A 21 8.00 0.61 -2.06
C ILE A 21 7.36 1.91 -1.58
N LEU A 22 6.03 1.91 -1.47
CA LEU A 22 5.27 2.90 -0.72
C LEU A 22 4.87 2.29 0.63
N ARG A 23 5.10 3.02 1.73
CA ARG A 23 4.66 2.62 3.07
C ARG A 23 3.56 3.56 3.55
N ILE A 24 2.46 2.97 4.00
CA ILE A 24 1.33 3.67 4.61
C ILE A 24 1.30 3.34 6.10
N SER A 25 1.06 4.33 6.95
CA SER A 25 0.98 4.14 8.41
C SER A 25 -0.06 5.06 9.03
N GLY A 26 -0.90 4.51 9.90
CA GLY A 26 -1.92 5.25 10.65
C GLY A 26 -3.28 4.54 10.67
N LEU A 27 -4.25 5.17 11.32
CA LEU A 27 -5.56 4.58 11.60
C LEU A 27 -6.36 4.21 10.34
N LYS A 28 -6.16 4.91 9.23
CA LYS A 28 -6.84 4.68 7.93
C LYS A 28 -6.04 3.77 6.99
N ALA A 29 -4.92 3.18 7.43
CA ALA A 29 -4.14 2.28 6.57
C ALA A 29 -4.97 1.06 6.11
N ARG A 30 -5.92 0.61 6.94
CA ARG A 30 -6.86 -0.46 6.59
C ARG A 30 -7.76 -0.05 5.42
N ASP A 31 -8.26 1.19 5.44
CA ASP A 31 -9.13 1.72 4.40
C ASP A 31 -8.35 1.82 3.08
N VAL A 32 -7.11 2.30 3.13
CA VAL A 32 -6.21 2.30 1.96
C VAL A 32 -5.99 0.90 1.41
N ALA A 33 -5.80 -0.11 2.26
CA ALA A 33 -5.69 -1.49 1.81
C ALA A 33 -6.96 -1.99 1.12
N GLN A 34 -8.15 -1.65 1.64
CA GLN A 34 -9.41 -2.02 0.98
C GLN A 34 -9.55 -1.36 -0.39
N GLU A 35 -9.26 -0.06 -0.51
CA GLU A 35 -9.41 0.67 -1.77
C GLU A 35 -8.37 0.22 -2.81
N VAL A 36 -7.08 0.14 -2.43
CA VAL A 36 -6.00 -0.15 -3.37
C VAL A 36 -5.85 -1.65 -3.65
N LEU A 37 -6.11 -2.52 -2.67
CA LEU A 37 -5.88 -3.96 -2.79
C LEU A 37 -7.20 -4.76 -2.93
N GLY A 38 -8.35 -4.16 -2.63
CA GLY A 38 -9.64 -4.86 -2.58
C GLY A 38 -9.78 -5.84 -1.41
N LYS A 39 -8.81 -5.88 -0.48
CA LYS A 39 -8.81 -6.73 0.71
C LYS A 39 -7.83 -6.22 1.76
N LEU A 40 -7.95 -6.75 2.98
CA LEU A 40 -6.92 -6.59 4.02
C LEU A 40 -6.00 -7.82 3.99
N PRO A 41 -4.71 -7.69 3.65
CA PRO A 41 -3.79 -8.82 3.69
C PRO A 41 -3.66 -9.41 5.09
N LYS A 42 -3.29 -10.69 5.17
CA LYS A 42 -2.99 -11.32 6.46
C LYS A 42 -1.74 -10.66 7.08
N PRO A 43 -1.75 -10.30 8.38
CA PRO A 43 -0.59 -9.66 9.01
C PRO A 43 0.69 -10.49 8.84
N ARG A 44 1.75 -9.87 8.31
CA ARG A 44 3.08 -10.45 8.06
C ARG A 44 3.12 -11.57 7.02
N TYR A 45 2.17 -11.60 6.09
CA TYR A 45 2.20 -12.46 4.91
C TYR A 45 2.26 -11.61 3.65
N ALA A 46 3.07 -12.06 2.68
CA ALA A 46 3.16 -11.45 1.36
C ALA A 46 1.98 -11.92 0.50
N ASP A 47 1.14 -10.97 0.10
CA ASP A 47 0.11 -11.21 -0.90
C ASP A 47 0.58 -10.64 -2.24
N TYR A 48 0.59 -11.46 -3.30
CA TYR A 48 0.81 -11.01 -4.68
C TYR A 48 -0.54 -10.77 -5.36
N LEU A 49 -0.82 -9.52 -5.75
CA LEU A 49 -2.13 -9.11 -6.27
C LEU A 49 -2.05 -7.80 -7.08
N PRO A 50 -3.07 -7.48 -7.91
CA PRO A 50 -3.15 -6.18 -8.54
C PRO A 50 -3.43 -5.08 -7.52
N PHE A 51 -2.79 -3.93 -7.71
CA PHE A 51 -3.15 -2.67 -7.08
C PHE A 51 -4.12 -1.95 -8.00
N LYS A 52 -5.20 -1.41 -7.45
CA LYS A 52 -6.30 -0.82 -8.21
C LYS A 52 -6.23 0.70 -8.20
N ASP A 53 -6.60 1.30 -9.31
CA ASP A 53 -6.86 2.73 -9.42
C ASP A 53 -8.31 3.04 -8.99
N VAL A 54 -8.66 4.32 -8.91
CA VAL A 54 -9.96 4.84 -8.45
C VAL A 54 -11.17 4.35 -9.26
N ASP A 55 -10.97 3.97 -10.51
CA ASP A 55 -11.99 3.40 -11.39
C ASP A 55 -12.08 1.86 -11.31
N GLY A 56 -11.27 1.25 -10.44
CA GLY A 56 -11.17 -0.20 -10.26
C GLY A 56 -10.29 -0.92 -11.28
N SER A 57 -9.71 -0.20 -12.25
CA SER A 57 -8.72 -0.76 -13.17
C SER A 57 -7.41 -1.10 -12.45
N ALA A 58 -6.60 -1.98 -13.04
CA ALA A 58 -5.31 -2.33 -12.46
C ALA A 58 -4.29 -1.20 -12.71
N LEU A 59 -3.81 -0.59 -11.63
CA LEU A 59 -2.74 0.41 -11.64
C LEU A 59 -1.37 -0.25 -11.82
N ASP A 60 -1.12 -1.33 -11.07
CA ASP A 60 0.12 -2.12 -11.12
C ASP A 60 -0.12 -3.53 -10.55
N GLN A 61 0.86 -4.41 -10.68
CA GLN A 61 0.87 -5.75 -10.10
C GLN A 61 2.04 -5.88 -9.12
N GLY A 62 1.75 -6.16 -7.84
CA GLY A 62 2.78 -6.08 -6.81
C GLY A 62 2.58 -6.99 -5.61
N ILE A 63 3.45 -6.81 -4.61
CA ILE A 63 3.38 -7.51 -3.33
C ILE A 63 2.92 -6.54 -2.25
N ALA A 64 1.91 -6.91 -1.48
CA ALA A 64 1.46 -6.17 -0.31
C ALA A 64 1.84 -6.91 0.98
N LEU A 65 2.27 -6.14 2.00
CA LEU A 65 2.52 -6.60 3.36
C LEU A 65 1.71 -5.77 4.35
N TRP A 66 0.95 -6.44 5.20
CA TRP A 66 0.18 -5.79 6.27
C TRP A 66 0.86 -6.04 7.63
N PHE A 67 0.92 -5.03 8.49
CA PHE A 67 1.54 -5.08 9.81
C PHE A 67 0.60 -4.62 10.91
#